data_AF-A0A5M8QR63-F1
#
_entry.id   AF-A0A5M8QR63-F1
#
_cell.length_a   1.000
_cell.length_b   1.000
_cell.length_c   1.000
_cell.angle_alpha   90.00
_cell.angle_beta   90.00
_cell.angle_gamma   90.00
#
_symmetry.space_group_name_H-M   'P 1'
#
loop_
_entity.id
_entity.type
_entity.pdbx_description
1 polymer ?
#
loop_
_entity_poly.entity_id
_entity_poly.type
_entity_poly.pdbx_seq_one_letter_code
_entity_poly.pdbx_strand_id
1 'polypeptide(L)'
;MIPKLNGLNCFYNFVQPFRGLRQKQLDKLIKLYDQQIDQITLEIQTLLSKDSILKNKVDQLCKIKGLGLLSVTTLVAETNGFEGFENLRQLVSFAGYDVVENQSGLRSGKIARRPQKSLKRVTRGRPLD
;
A
#
# COMPACT_ATOMS: atom_id res chain seq x y z
N MET A 1 28.29 36.88 -41.98
CA MET A 1 28.95 36.28 -40.80
C MET A 1 27.94 35.35 -40.13
N ILE A 2 27.95 34.06 -40.46
CA ILE A 2 26.97 33.09 -39.96
C ILE A 2 27.49 32.58 -38.61
N PRO A 3 26.77 32.73 -37.50
CA PRO A 3 27.26 32.22 -36.21
C PRO A 3 27.32 30.70 -36.29
N LYS A 4 28.50 30.11 -36.03
CA LYS A 4 28.65 28.66 -35.86
C LYS A 4 27.87 28.25 -34.62
N LEU A 5 26.67 27.72 -34.83
CA LEU A 5 25.90 27.07 -33.79
C LEU A 5 26.61 25.76 -33.42
N ASN A 6 27.34 25.78 -32.30
CA ASN A 6 27.90 24.57 -31.71
C ASN A 6 26.74 23.62 -31.39
N GLY A 7 26.75 22.40 -31.96
CA GLY A 7 25.65 21.43 -31.84
C GLY A 7 25.22 21.11 -30.39
N LEU A 8 26.15 21.25 -29.44
CA LEU A 8 25.88 21.18 -28.00
C LEU A 8 24.90 22.26 -27.51
N ASN A 9 25.00 23.49 -28.02
CA ASN A 9 24.14 24.61 -27.62
C ASN A 9 22.72 24.47 -28.23
N CYS A 10 22.62 23.91 -29.45
CA CYS A 10 21.34 23.55 -30.06
C CYS A 10 20.63 22.43 -29.29
N PHE A 11 21.36 21.39 -28.89
CA PHE A 11 20.82 20.28 -28.10
C PHE A 11 20.38 20.74 -26.71
N TYR A 12 21.16 21.62 -26.06
CA TYR A 12 20.81 22.21 -24.77
C TYR A 12 19.52 23.04 -24.88
N ASN A 13 19.43 23.95 -25.84
CA ASN A 13 18.24 24.79 -26.02
C ASN A 13 16.98 24.01 -26.44
N PHE A 14 17.13 22.87 -27.11
CA PHE A 14 16.01 22.00 -27.46
C PHE A 14 15.47 21.21 -26.25
N VAL A 15 16.33 20.71 -25.36
CA VAL A 15 15.92 19.83 -24.24
C VAL A 15 15.39 20.60 -23.02
N GLN A 16 15.90 21.81 -22.76
CA GLN A 16 15.51 22.62 -21.59
C GLN A 16 14.02 23.00 -21.50
N PRO A 17 13.31 23.39 -22.57
CA PRO A 17 11.88 23.71 -22.49
C PRO A 17 11.00 22.51 -22.12
N PHE A 18 11.42 21.28 -22.45
CA PHE A 18 10.68 20.06 -22.09
C PHE A 18 10.87 19.63 -20.63
N ARG A 19 11.88 20.16 -19.93
CA ARG A 19 12.11 19.81 -18.51
C ARG A 19 11.02 20.40 -17.62
N GLY A 20 10.72 21.68 -17.77
CA GLY A 20 9.66 22.36 -17.01
C GLY A 20 8.25 21.88 -17.37
N LEU A 21 8.00 21.50 -18.63
CA LEU A 21 6.72 20.92 -19.04
C LEU A 21 6.47 19.55 -18.41
N ARG A 22 7.50 18.69 -18.35
CA ARG A 22 7.40 17.37 -17.71
C ARG A 22 7.17 17.47 -16.20
N GLN A 23 7.86 18.39 -15.51
CA GLN A 23 7.61 18.65 -14.08
C GLN A 23 6.17 19.08 -13.83
N LYS A 24 5.65 20.04 -14.62
CA LYS A 24 4.24 20.46 -14.51
C LYS A 24 3.25 19.33 -14.76
N GLN A 25 3.56 18.37 -15.64
CA GLN A 25 2.71 17.20 -15.85
C GLN A 25 2.75 16.23 -14.67
N LEU A 26 3.93 15.96 -14.12
CA LEU A 26 4.09 15.12 -12.93
C LEU A 26 3.37 15.73 -11.72
N ASP A 27 3.49 17.04 -11.52
CA ASP A 27 2.80 17.74 -10.42
C ASP A 27 1.27 17.65 -10.56
N LYS A 28 0.75 17.72 -11.79
CA LYS A 28 -0.68 17.51 -12.06
C LYS A 28 -1.11 16.08 -11.73
N LEU A 29 -0.29 15.08 -12.08
CA LEU A 29 -0.57 13.69 -11.76
C LEU A 29 -0.56 13.43 -10.26
N ILE A 30 0.42 13.98 -9.53
CA ILE A 30 0.49 13.88 -8.06
C ILE A 30 -0.81 14.44 -7.45
N LYS A 31 -1.21 15.66 -7.85
CA LYS A 31 -2.45 16.27 -7.35
C LYS A 31 -3.70 15.44 -7.66
N LEU A 32 -3.75 14.83 -8.85
CA LEU A 32 -4.86 13.96 -9.22
C LEU A 32 -4.90 12.72 -8.32
N TYR A 33 -3.75 12.10 -8.06
CA TYR A 33 -3.68 10.94 -7.16
C TYR A 33 -4.04 11.31 -5.72
N ASP A 34 -3.60 12.47 -5.23
CA ASP A 34 -3.97 12.96 -3.89
C ASP A 34 -5.48 13.14 -3.77
N GLN A 35 -6.12 13.75 -4.77
CA GLN A 35 -7.58 13.90 -4.83
C GLN A 35 -8.31 12.56 -4.82
N GLN A 36 -7.81 11.58 -5.57
CA GLN A 36 -8.39 10.23 -5.59
C GLN A 36 -8.25 9.53 -4.24
N ILE A 37 -7.10 9.69 -3.58
CA ILE A 37 -6.87 9.14 -2.23
C ILE A 37 -7.87 9.74 -1.23
N ASP A 38 -8.07 11.06 -1.27
CA ASP A 38 -9.02 11.74 -0.38
C ASP A 38 -10.45 11.28 -0.63
N GLN A 39 -10.86 11.18 -1.90
CA GLN A 39 -12.19 10.73 -2.28
C GLN A 39 -12.46 9.30 -1.79
N ILE A 40 -11.53 8.36 -2.03
CA ILE A 40 -11.66 6.98 -1.57
C ILE A 40 -11.70 6.91 -0.04
N THR A 41 -10.90 7.75 0.64
CA THR A 41 -10.87 7.80 2.11
C THR A 41 -12.22 8.27 2.68
N LEU A 42 -12.84 9.27 2.05
CA LEU A 42 -14.18 9.72 2.40
C LEU A 42 -15.23 8.62 2.15
N GLU A 43 -15.19 7.98 0.99
CA GLU A 43 -16.10 6.87 0.66
C GLU A 43 -16.01 5.76 1.72
N ILE A 44 -14.81 5.37 2.12
CA ILE A 44 -14.60 4.39 3.21
C ILE A 44 -15.28 4.84 4.50
N GLN A 45 -15.09 6.10 4.92
CA GLN A 45 -15.71 6.62 6.14
C GLN A 45 -17.24 6.64 6.06
N THR A 46 -17.80 6.96 4.90
CA THR A 46 -19.25 6.94 4.69
C THR A 46 -19.81 5.52 4.75
N LEU A 47 -19.12 4.54 4.16
CA LEU A 47 -19.51 3.13 4.22
C LEU A 47 -19.46 2.60 5.66
N LEU A 48 -18.38 2.89 6.40
CA LEU A 48 -18.28 2.53 7.81
C LEU A 48 -19.39 3.17 8.65
N SER A 49 -19.80 4.39 8.35
CA SER A 49 -20.85 5.09 9.10
C SER A 49 -22.25 4.53 8.87
N LYS A 50 -22.49 3.79 7.77
CA LYS A 50 -23.76 3.09 7.54
C LYS A 50 -23.93 1.90 8.51
N ASP A 51 -22.83 1.24 8.86
CA ASP A 51 -22.83 0.04 9.71
C ASP A 51 -22.25 0.32 11.10
N SER A 52 -23.11 0.72 12.04
CA SER A 52 -22.71 1.11 13.41
C SER A 52 -21.93 0.02 14.16
N ILE A 53 -22.29 -1.25 13.95
CA ILE A 53 -21.59 -2.40 14.56
C ILE A 53 -20.16 -2.51 14.02
N LEU A 54 -20.00 -2.40 12.71
CA LEU A 54 -18.69 -2.49 12.07
C LEU A 54 -17.81 -1.32 12.48
N LYS A 55 -18.37 -0.10 12.49
CA LYS A 55 -17.68 1.11 12.95
C LYS A 55 -17.15 0.97 14.37
N ASN A 56 -17.98 0.51 15.31
CA ASN A 56 -17.54 0.32 16.70
C ASN A 56 -16.38 -0.67 16.81
N LYS A 57 -16.39 -1.77 16.05
CA LYS A 57 -15.28 -2.75 16.02
C LYS A 57 -14.01 -2.13 15.44
N VAL A 58 -14.12 -1.38 14.35
CA VAL A 58 -12.97 -0.69 13.72
C VAL A 58 -12.39 0.38 14.66
N ASP A 59 -13.24 1.16 15.33
CA ASP A 59 -12.82 2.19 16.29
C ASP A 59 -12.10 1.58 17.50
N GLN A 60 -12.54 0.41 17.97
CA GLN A 60 -11.84 -0.34 19.01
C GLN A 60 -10.44 -0.80 18.55
N LEU A 61 -10.31 -1.30 17.32
CA LEU A 61 -9.03 -1.72 16.76
C LEU A 61 -8.07 -0.53 16.54
N CYS A 62 -8.59 0.65 16.18
CA CYS A 62 -7.78 1.86 16.01
C CYS A 62 -7.21 2.42 17.32
N LYS A 63 -7.72 1.99 18.49
CA LYS A 63 -7.11 2.36 19.80
C LYS A 63 -5.76 1.70 20.02
N ILE A 64 -5.45 0.63 19.28
CA ILE A 64 -4.15 -0.04 19.37
C ILE A 64 -3.09 0.87 18.74
N LYS A 65 -2.06 1.21 19.53
CA LYS A 65 -0.96 2.05 19.06
C LYS A 65 -0.34 1.47 17.78
N GLY A 66 -0.29 2.29 16.72
CA GLY A 66 0.28 1.92 15.43
C GLY A 66 -0.73 1.37 14.41
N LEU A 67 -2.01 1.23 14.76
CA LEU A 67 -3.07 0.89 13.82
C LEU A 67 -3.91 2.13 13.48
N GLY A 68 -3.89 2.54 12.21
CA GLY A 68 -4.76 3.59 11.68
C GLY A 68 -6.00 3.03 10.99
N LEU A 69 -7.02 3.88 10.80
CA LEU A 69 -8.29 3.53 10.17
C LEU A 69 -8.10 2.77 8.84
N LEU A 70 -7.30 3.32 7.92
CA LEU A 70 -7.05 2.70 6.62
C LEU A 70 -6.43 1.31 6.74
N SER A 71 -5.51 1.10 7.69
CA SER A 71 -4.87 -0.19 7.92
C SER A 71 -5.87 -1.21 8.44
N VAL A 72 -6.67 -0.84 9.44
CA VAL A 72 -7.69 -1.71 10.02
C VAL A 72 -8.76 -2.06 8.98
N THR A 73 -9.29 -1.06 8.27
CA THR A 73 -10.31 -1.29 7.23
C THR A 73 -9.76 -2.16 6.10
N THR A 74 -8.50 -1.96 5.69
CA THR A 74 -7.87 -2.82 4.67
C THR A 74 -7.76 -4.26 5.15
N LEU A 75 -7.38 -4.50 6.41
CA LEU A 75 -7.32 -5.85 6.98
C LEU A 75 -8.69 -6.52 7.02
N VAL A 76 -9.70 -5.79 7.50
CA VAL A 76 -11.07 -6.30 7.59
C VAL A 76 -11.60 -6.63 6.18
N ALA A 77 -11.36 -5.76 5.20
CA ALA A 77 -11.75 -6.01 3.82
C ALA A 77 -10.99 -7.20 3.20
N GLU A 78 -9.67 -7.29 3.41
CA GLU A 78 -8.84 -8.38 2.88
C GLU A 78 -9.20 -9.74 3.49
N THR A 79 -9.57 -9.76 4.76
CA THR A 79 -9.97 -10.98 5.48
C THR A 79 -11.46 -11.28 5.39
N ASN A 80 -12.24 -10.48 4.65
CA ASN A 80 -13.70 -10.53 4.61
C ASN A 80 -14.30 -10.63 6.02
N GLY A 81 -13.89 -9.73 6.93
CA GLY A 81 -14.36 -9.74 8.33
C GLY A 81 -13.96 -10.98 9.13
N PHE A 82 -12.96 -11.73 8.68
CA PHE A 82 -12.50 -13.02 9.22
C PHE A 82 -13.49 -14.17 9.05
N GLU A 83 -14.55 -14.00 8.25
CA GLU A 83 -15.60 -15.01 8.08
C GLU A 83 -15.08 -16.35 7.53
N GLY A 84 -14.03 -16.32 6.70
CA GLY A 84 -13.42 -17.51 6.12
C GLY A 84 -12.41 -18.25 7.01
N PHE A 85 -12.17 -17.80 8.25
CA PHE A 85 -11.22 -18.44 9.16
C PHE A 85 -11.95 -19.14 10.30
N GLU A 86 -11.80 -20.45 10.39
CA GLU A 86 -12.38 -21.23 11.48
C GLU A 86 -11.51 -21.18 12.74
N ASN A 87 -10.19 -20.98 12.56
CA ASN A 87 -9.21 -21.08 13.63
C ASN A 87 -8.08 -20.04 13.49
N LEU A 88 -7.56 -19.56 14.62
CA LEU A 88 -6.47 -18.59 14.67
C LEU A 88 -5.20 -19.04 13.92
N ARG A 89 -4.89 -20.35 13.93
CA ARG A 89 -3.73 -20.91 13.21
C ARG A 89 -3.81 -20.67 11.70
N GLN A 90 -5.01 -20.73 11.12
CA GLN A 90 -5.22 -20.44 9.70
C GLN A 90 -4.89 -18.97 9.40
N LEU A 91 -5.30 -18.05 10.29
CA LEU A 91 -4.97 -16.64 10.16
C LEU A 91 -3.46 -16.37 10.29
N VAL A 92 -2.78 -17.01 11.25
CA VAL A 92 -1.33 -16.91 11.45
C VAL A 92 -0.56 -17.44 10.23
N SER A 93 -1.00 -18.57 9.68
CA SER A 93 -0.45 -19.13 8.44
C SER A 93 -0.72 -18.24 7.22
N PHE A 94 -1.91 -17.64 7.12
CA PHE A 94 -2.27 -16.70 6.07
C PHE A 94 -1.42 -15.43 6.12
N ALA A 95 -1.17 -14.92 7.33
CA ALA A 95 -0.25 -13.83 7.60
C ALA A 95 1.23 -14.24 7.42
N GLY A 96 1.53 -15.48 7.04
CA GLY A 96 2.87 -15.98 6.75
C GLY A 96 3.81 -16.00 7.95
N TYR A 97 3.26 -16.06 9.16
CA TYR A 97 4.02 -16.21 10.40
C TYR A 97 4.20 -17.66 10.83
N ASP A 98 3.45 -18.58 10.22
CA ASP A 98 3.60 -20.00 10.45
C ASP A 98 4.78 -20.56 9.65
N VAL A 99 5.74 -21.17 10.35
CA VAL A 99 6.91 -21.82 9.75
C VAL A 99 6.60 -23.32 9.68
N VAL A 100 6.52 -23.83 8.46
CA VAL A 100 6.30 -25.27 8.24
C VAL A 100 7.63 -25.88 7.82
N GLU A 101 8.04 -26.91 8.57
CA GLU A 101 9.18 -27.73 8.19
C GLU A 101 8.71 -28.73 7.13
N ASN A 102 9.24 -28.61 5.91
CA ASN A 102 8.96 -29.57 4.86
C ASN A 102 10.12 -30.57 4.82
N GLN A 103 9.85 -31.81 5.24
CA GLN A 103 10.79 -32.92 5.16
C GLN A 103 10.41 -33.80 3.96
N SER A 104 10.87 -33.45 2.77
CA SER A 104 10.92 -34.41 1.67
C SER A 104 12.28 -35.11 1.76
N GLY A 105 12.33 -36.43 1.59
CA GLY A 105 13.48 -37.28 1.94
C GLY A 105 14.85 -36.93 1.34
N LEU A 106 14.96 -35.90 0.49
CA LEU A 106 16.20 -35.38 -0.09
C LEU A 106 16.55 -33.95 0.35
N ARG A 107 15.64 -33.22 1.02
CA ARG A 107 15.88 -31.83 1.45
C ARG A 107 15.20 -31.56 2.80
N SER A 108 16.03 -31.28 3.81
CA SER A 108 15.59 -30.72 5.09
C SER A 108 15.78 -29.21 5.06
N GLY A 109 14.72 -28.43 5.30
CA GLY A 109 14.80 -26.98 5.40
C GLY A 109 13.51 -26.35 5.93
N LYS A 110 13.66 -25.28 6.72
CA LYS A 110 12.55 -24.46 7.22
C LYS A 110 12.03 -23.58 6.08
N ILE A 111 10.76 -23.72 5.72
CA ILE A 111 10.11 -22.83 4.74
C ILE A 111 9.18 -21.91 5.52
N ALA A 112 9.56 -20.64 5.65
CA ALA A 112 8.61 -19.62 6.11
C ALA A 112 7.59 -19.37 4.99
N ARG A 113 6.31 -19.58 5.27
CA ARG A 113 5.24 -19.27 4.31
C ARG A 113 5.24 -17.76 4.05
N ARG A 114 5.13 -17.37 2.78
CA ARG A 114 5.26 -15.96 2.40
C ARG A 114 3.90 -15.28 2.57
N PRO A 115 3.76 -14.25 3.42
CA PRO A 115 2.49 -13.55 3.57
C PRO A 115 2.05 -12.89 2.28
N GLN A 116 0.75 -12.69 2.14
CA GLN A 116 0.18 -11.83 1.10
C GLN A 116 0.79 -10.40 1.20
N LYS A 117 1.01 -9.75 0.05
CA LYS A 117 1.80 -8.51 -0.03
C LYS A 117 1.19 -7.37 0.81
N SER A 118 -0.12 -7.31 0.91
CA SER A 118 -0.90 -6.31 1.66
C SER A 118 -0.70 -6.44 3.17
N LEU A 119 -0.78 -7.65 3.74
CA LEU A 119 -0.51 -7.91 5.16
C LEU A 119 0.93 -7.59 5.58
N LYS A 120 1.92 -7.74 4.70
CA LYS A 120 3.32 -7.33 4.99
C LYS A 120 3.44 -5.85 5.33
N ARG A 121 2.57 -5.01 4.79
CA ARG A 121 2.62 -3.56 4.99
C ARG A 121 2.16 -3.19 6.40
N VAL A 122 1.11 -3.86 6.87
CA VAL A 122 0.59 -3.70 8.23
C VAL A 122 1.61 -4.18 9.25
N THR A 123 2.25 -5.33 8.99
CA THR A 123 3.17 -5.93 9.95
C THR A 123 4.55 -5.29 10.02
N ARG A 124 4.97 -4.62 8.94
CA ARG A 124 6.26 -3.91 8.90
C ARG A 124 6.19 -2.49 9.44
N GLY A 125 4.98 -1.98 9.71
CA GLY A 125 4.75 -0.58 10.02
C GLY A 125 5.10 0.30 8.81
N ARG A 126 4.18 1.17 8.38
CA ARG A 126 4.65 2.38 7.71
C ARG A 126 5.27 3.22 8.84
N PRO A 127 6.49 3.77 8.71
CA PRO A 127 6.85 4.92 9.53
C PRO A 127 5.74 5.94 9.26
N LEU A 128 5.01 6.30 10.31
CA LEU A 128 4.31 7.58 10.30
C LEU A 128 5.46 8.59 10.38
N ASP A 129 5.53 9.48 9.40
CA ASP A 129 6.49 10.57 9.37
C ASP A 129 6.53 11.32 10.72
#